data_AF-A0A966RBN1-F1
#
_entry.id   AF-A0A966RBN1-F1
#
_cell.length_a   1.000
_cell.length_b   1.000
_cell.length_c   1.000
_cell.angle_alpha   90.00
_cell.angle_beta   90.00
_cell.angle_gamma   90.00
#
_symmetry.space_group_name_H-M   'P 1'
#
loop_
_entity.id
_entity.type
_entity.pdbx_description
1 polymer ?
#
loop_
_entity_poly.entity_id
_entity_poly.type
_entity_poly.pdbx_seq_one_letter_code
_entity_poly.pdbx_strand_id
1 'polypeptide(L)'
;MGRGTRFDGILIAHLGNINGPRPDKENRLAYLQAALKAGWHVCAEVVFHQGSFLLPFDGGFNVAPPSFFSNQRVWSRCYDAETLDALCNVNAHAFLVNEPSKRKIL
;
A
#
# COMPACT_ATOMS: atom_id res chain seq x y z
N MET A 1 -33.54 19.16 7.10
CA MET A 1 -32.52 18.12 7.35
C MET A 1 -32.35 17.30 6.08
N GLY A 2 -31.33 17.61 5.28
CA GLY A 2 -31.06 16.87 4.04
C GLY A 2 -30.47 15.51 4.37
N ARG A 3 -31.09 14.43 3.89
CA ARG A 3 -30.45 13.11 3.86
C ARG A 3 -29.35 13.17 2.81
N GLY A 4 -28.15 13.58 3.22
CA GLY A 4 -26.96 13.37 2.42
C GLY A 4 -26.84 11.88 2.15
N THR A 5 -26.84 11.49 0.88
CA THR A 5 -26.67 10.11 0.46
C THR A 5 -25.40 9.55 1.09
N ARG A 6 -25.52 8.45 1.83
CA ARG A 6 -24.38 7.75 2.42
C ARG A 6 -23.47 7.30 1.28
N PHE A 7 -22.17 7.57 1.39
CA PHE A 7 -21.19 7.02 0.46
C PHE A 7 -20.98 5.54 0.81
N ASP A 8 -21.39 4.65 -0.09
CA ASP A 8 -21.25 3.20 0.07
C ASP A 8 -19.96 2.64 -0.58
N GLY A 9 -19.06 3.52 -1.05
CA GLY A 9 -17.78 3.13 -1.64
C GLY A 9 -16.65 2.97 -0.63
N ILE A 10 -15.49 2.55 -1.13
CA ILE A 10 -14.26 2.42 -0.35
C ILE A 10 -13.39 3.67 -0.58
N LEU A 11 -12.92 4.29 0.50
CA LEU A 11 -11.93 5.36 0.46
C LEU A 11 -10.53 4.79 0.68
N ILE A 12 -9.67 4.91 -0.34
CA ILE A 12 -8.31 4.36 -0.35
C ILE A 12 -7.29 5.51 -0.35
N ALA A 13 -6.50 5.61 0.72
CA ALA A 13 -5.39 6.55 0.82
C ALA A 13 -4.19 6.05 0.03
N HIS A 14 -3.91 6.69 -1.11
CA HIS A 14 -2.76 6.35 -1.96
C HIS A 14 -1.46 6.68 -1.23
N LEU A 15 -0.60 5.66 -1.01
CA LEU A 15 0.68 5.76 -0.30
C LEU A 15 0.58 6.33 1.13
N GLY A 16 -0.62 6.27 1.73
CA GLY A 16 -0.93 6.80 3.06
C GLY A 16 -1.43 8.26 3.08
N ASN A 17 -1.55 8.91 1.92
CA ASN A 17 -1.98 10.30 1.83
C ASN A 17 -3.50 10.45 2.04
N ILE A 18 -3.91 10.88 3.24
CA ILE A 18 -5.32 11.20 3.55
C ILE A 18 -5.69 12.66 3.29
N ASN A 19 -4.70 13.56 3.23
CA ASN A 19 -4.87 15.01 3.10
C ASN A 19 -3.87 15.58 2.07
N GLY A 20 -3.86 15.01 0.87
CA GLY A 20 -2.92 15.36 -0.19
C GLY A 20 -1.51 14.78 -0.02
N PRO A 21 -0.63 14.97 -1.03
CA PRO A 21 0.70 14.35 -1.06
C PRO A 21 1.63 14.83 0.06
N ARG A 22 2.34 13.88 0.69
CA ARG A 22 3.44 14.15 1.64
C ARG A 22 4.69 13.36 1.25
N PRO A 23 5.48 13.85 0.27
CA PRO A 23 6.58 13.10 -0.34
C PRO A 23 7.57 12.49 0.66
N ASP A 24 7.85 13.19 1.76
CA ASP A 24 8.75 12.74 2.83
C ASP A 24 8.23 11.52 3.61
N LYS A 25 6.94 11.20 3.50
CA LYS A 25 6.23 10.16 4.27
C LYS A 25 5.61 9.06 3.42
N GLU A 26 5.47 9.29 2.12
CA GLU A 26 4.79 8.36 1.23
C GLU A 26 5.33 6.95 1.35
N ASN A 27 4.40 5.99 1.37
CA ASN A 27 4.66 4.56 1.43
C ASN A 27 5.42 4.06 2.67
N ARG A 28 5.77 4.93 3.62
CA ARG A 28 6.35 4.48 4.90
C ARG A 28 5.33 3.67 5.68
N LEU A 29 5.78 2.57 6.30
CA LEU A 29 4.92 1.67 7.06
C LEU A 29 4.09 2.41 8.12
N ALA A 30 4.74 3.28 8.90
CA ALA A 30 4.08 4.05 9.95
C ALA A 30 3.01 5.02 9.40
N TYR A 31 3.20 5.58 8.21
CA TYR A 31 2.26 6.51 7.60
C TYR A 31 1.04 5.78 7.03
N LEU A 32 1.25 4.63 6.39
CA LEU A 32 0.17 3.72 5.99
C LEU A 32 -0.65 3.24 7.19
N GLN A 33 0.01 2.85 8.29
CA GLN A 33 -0.66 2.46 9.52
C GLN A 33 -1.48 3.60 10.14
N ALA A 34 -0.98 4.84 10.09
CA ALA A 34 -1.73 6.00 10.54
C ALA A 34 -3.01 6.22 9.72
N ALA A 35 -2.96 6.06 8.40
CA ALA A 35 -4.14 6.15 7.53
C ALA A 35 -5.16 5.03 7.83
N LEU A 36 -4.69 3.79 8.01
CA LEU A 36 -5.54 2.66 8.43
C LEU A 36 -6.24 2.92 9.78
N LYS A 37 -5.51 3.51 10.74
CA LYS A 37 -6.05 3.89 12.06
C LYS A 37 -7.07 5.02 11.96
N ALA A 38 -6.91 5.92 10.99
CA ALA A 38 -7.86 6.99 10.70
C ALA A 38 -9.12 6.52 9.95
N GLY A 39 -9.27 5.21 9.70
CA GLY A 39 -10.45 4.61 9.08
C GLY A 39 -10.37 4.44 7.56
N TRP A 40 -9.24 4.78 6.94
CA TRP A 40 -9.04 4.62 5.50
C TRP A 40 -8.64 3.18 5.16
N HIS A 41 -8.90 2.77 3.92
CA HIS A 41 -8.08 1.75 3.27
C HIS A 41 -6.79 2.42 2.78
N VAL A 42 -5.76 1.64 2.46
CA VAL A 42 -4.51 2.18 1.91
C VAL A 42 -4.13 1.44 0.65
N CYS A 43 -3.50 2.15 -0.30
CA CYS A 43 -2.82 1.54 -1.44
C CYS A 43 -1.32 1.73 -1.24
N ALA A 44 -0.60 0.62 -1.04
CA ALA A 44 0.84 0.61 -0.80
C ALA A 44 1.57 0.07 -2.03
N GLU A 45 2.70 0.68 -2.39
CA GLU A 45 3.63 0.06 -3.32
C GLU A 45 4.49 -0.95 -2.56
N VAL A 46 4.71 -2.13 -3.13
CA VAL A 46 5.44 -3.21 -2.49
C VAL A 46 6.34 -3.91 -3.49
N VAL A 47 7.49 -4.37 -3.00
CA VAL A 47 8.39 -5.29 -3.70
C VAL A 47 8.68 -6.45 -2.76
N PHE A 48 8.66 -7.67 -3.26
CA PHE A 48 9.17 -8.83 -2.55
C PHE A 48 10.62 -9.05 -2.97
N HIS A 49 11.52 -9.17 -1.99
CA HIS A 49 12.93 -9.40 -2.25
C HIS A 49 13.53 -10.23 -1.11
N GLN A 50 14.20 -11.33 -1.46
CA GLN A 50 14.92 -12.21 -0.51
C GLN A 50 14.05 -12.61 0.71
N GLY A 51 12.80 -13.01 0.47
CA GLY A 51 11.89 -13.45 1.53
C GLY A 51 11.22 -12.34 2.33
N SER A 52 11.45 -11.07 1.96
CA SER A 52 10.95 -9.90 2.69
C SER A 52 10.05 -9.03 1.82
N PHE A 53 8.95 -8.54 2.39
CA PHE A 53 8.16 -7.49 1.77
C PHE A 53 8.77 -6.12 2.10
N LEU A 54 9.12 -5.39 1.06
CA LEU A 54 9.71 -4.06 1.14
C LEU A 54 8.68 -3.02 0.69
N LEU A 55 8.55 -1.97 1.47
CA LEU A 55 7.80 -0.76 1.15
C LEU A 55 8.79 0.32 0.70
N PRO A 56 9.00 0.48 -0.61
CA PRO A 56 9.96 1.43 -1.15
C PRO A 56 9.48 2.87 -0.99
N PHE A 57 10.41 3.77 -0.67
CA PHE A 57 10.19 5.20 -0.65
C PHE A 57 11.46 5.91 -1.14
N ASP A 58 11.39 7.24 -1.29
CA ASP A 58 12.52 8.01 -1.79
C ASP A 58 13.71 7.90 -0.82
N GLY A 59 14.78 7.25 -1.28
CA GLY A 59 16.01 7.04 -0.51
C GLY A 59 16.04 5.79 0.38
N GLY A 60 15.11 4.85 0.25
CA GLY A 60 15.19 3.57 0.97
C GLY A 60 13.92 2.72 0.94
N PHE A 61 13.77 1.88 1.97
CA PHE A 61 12.60 1.03 2.13
C PHE A 61 12.33 0.73 3.62
N ASN A 62 11.08 0.39 3.94
CA ASN A 62 10.76 -0.29 5.19
C ASN A 62 10.52 -1.77 4.91
N VAL A 63 10.93 -2.64 5.85
CA VAL A 63 10.45 -4.02 5.86
C VAL A 63 9.06 -4.03 6.50
N ALA A 64 8.09 -4.65 5.84
CA ALA A 64 6.74 -4.81 6.36
C ALA A 64 6.45 -6.29 6.64
N PRO A 65 5.78 -6.61 7.76
CA PRO A 65 5.43 -7.99 8.07
C PRO A 65 4.31 -8.50 7.13
N PRO A 66 4.26 -9.81 6.81
CA PRO A 66 3.16 -10.40 6.03
C PRO A 66 1.76 -10.03 6.53
N SER A 67 1.60 -9.91 7.86
CA SER A 67 0.34 -9.53 8.50
C SER A 67 -0.16 -8.12 8.16
N PHE A 68 0.71 -7.24 7.66
CA PHE A 68 0.30 -5.95 7.12
C PHE A 68 -0.49 -6.14 5.82
N PHE A 69 -0.05 -7.02 4.92
CA PHE A 69 -0.66 -7.22 3.61
C PHE A 69 -1.90 -8.13 3.65
N SER A 70 -1.98 -9.04 4.62
CA SER A 70 -3.19 -9.87 4.82
C SER A 70 -4.39 -9.07 5.36
N ASN A 71 -4.19 -7.81 5.78
CA ASN A 71 -5.25 -6.91 6.17
C ASN A 71 -6.08 -6.50 4.94
N GLN A 72 -7.37 -6.81 4.94
CA GLN A 72 -8.29 -6.53 3.82
C GLN A 72 -8.52 -5.03 3.55
N ARG A 73 -7.95 -4.13 4.37
CA ARG A 73 -7.90 -2.69 4.12
C ARG A 73 -6.62 -2.22 3.42
N VAL A 74 -5.70 -3.13 3.13
CA VAL A 74 -4.44 -2.87 2.41
C VAL A 74 -4.55 -3.40 0.99
N TRP A 75 -4.42 -2.51 0.03
CA TRP A 75 -4.31 -2.80 -1.39
C TRP A 75 -2.86 -2.69 -1.82
N SER A 76 -2.33 -3.75 -2.42
CA SER A 76 -0.91 -3.92 -2.69
C SER A 76 -0.64 -3.74 -4.18
N ARG A 77 0.10 -2.70 -4.51
CA ARG A 77 0.50 -2.37 -5.87
C ARG A 77 1.92 -2.88 -6.12
N CYS A 78 2.07 -3.73 -7.13
CA CYS A 78 3.36 -4.34 -7.48
C CYS A 78 3.62 -4.29 -9.00
N TYR A 79 4.85 -4.60 -9.39
CA TYR A 79 5.38 -4.40 -10.74
C TYR A 79 5.92 -5.65 -11.42
N ASP A 80 6.06 -6.73 -10.66
CA ASP A 80 6.63 -7.99 -11.11
C ASP A 80 5.82 -9.17 -10.59
N ALA A 81 5.94 -10.30 -11.27
CA ALA A 81 5.17 -11.51 -10.97
C ALA A 81 5.62 -12.16 -9.64
N GLU A 82 6.89 -12.04 -9.26
CA GLU A 82 7.41 -12.60 -8.01
C GLU A 82 6.76 -11.95 -6.80
N THR A 83 6.69 -10.62 -6.79
CA THR A 83 6.02 -9.84 -5.76
C THR A 83 4.53 -10.17 -5.72
N LEU A 84 3.87 -10.29 -6.87
CA LEU A 84 2.46 -10.65 -6.93
C LEU A 84 2.21 -12.04 -6.33
N ASP A 85 3.02 -13.03 -6.67
CA ASP A 85 2.90 -14.39 -6.13
C ASP A 85 3.08 -14.40 -4.60
N ALA A 86 4.11 -13.70 -4.10
CA ALA A 86 4.33 -13.57 -2.66
C ALA A 86 3.14 -12.92 -1.93
N LEU A 87 2.51 -11.91 -2.52
CA LEU A 87 1.30 -11.27 -1.98
C LEU A 87 0.09 -12.21 -1.98
N CYS A 88 -0.09 -13.00 -3.04
CA CYS A 88 -1.14 -14.02 -3.12
C CYS A 88 -0.96 -15.07 -2.01
N ASN A 89 0.28 -15.50 -1.75
CA ASN A 89 0.60 -16.48 -0.71
C ASN A 89 0.26 -16.00 0.72
N VAL A 90 0.10 -14.68 0.92
CA VAL A 90 -0.32 -14.09 2.21
C VAL A 90 -1.76 -13.59 2.20
N ASN A 91 -2.54 -13.97 1.18
CA ASN A 91 -3.95 -13.59 1.00
C ASN A 91 -4.18 -12.07 0.98
N ALA A 92 -3.27 -11.34 0.33
CA ALA A 92 -3.38 -9.89 0.17
C ALA A 92 -4.33 -9.49 -0.96
N HIS A 93 -4.93 -8.30 -0.86
CA HIS A 93 -5.46 -7.63 -2.05
C HIS A 93 -4.29 -7.09 -2.86
N ALA A 94 -4.07 -7.61 -4.06
CA ALA A 94 -2.92 -7.26 -4.88
C ALA A 94 -3.29 -7.06 -6.34
N PHE A 95 -2.56 -6.18 -7.02
CA PHE A 95 -2.66 -5.98 -8.45
C PHE A 95 -1.31 -5.60 -9.07
N LEU A 96 -1.12 -6.06 -10.30
CA LEU A 96 0.04 -5.75 -11.13
C LEU A 96 -0.20 -4.44 -11.89
N VAL A 97 0.84 -3.61 -11.98
CA VAL A 97 0.80 -2.36 -12.75
C VAL A 97 1.68 -2.51 -13.99
N ASN A 98 1.11 -2.19 -15.15
CA ASN A 98 1.80 -2.28 -16.44
C ASN A 98 2.62 -1.01 -16.78
N GLU A 99 3.14 -0.34 -15.75
CA GLU A 99 4.02 0.82 -15.88
C GLU A 99 5.29 0.53 -15.06
N PRO A 100 6.46 1.05 -15.43
CA PRO A 100 7.65 0.88 -14.61
C PRO A 100 7.49 1.54 -13.24
N SER A 101 8.12 0.95 -12.22
CA SER A 101 8.23 1.59 -10.91
C SER A 101 8.93 2.95 -11.04
N LYS A 102 8.31 3.98 -10.47
CA LYS A 102 8.95 5.30 -10.34
C LYS A 102 10.01 5.31 -9.24
N ARG A 103 9.97 4.35 -8.33
CA ARG A 103 10.91 4.18 -7.22
C ARG A 103 11.94 3.14 -7.61
N LYS A 104 13.22 3.53 -7.63
CA LYS A 104 14.32 2.59 -7.79
C LYS A 104 14.53 1.86 -6.47
N ILE A 105 14.58 0.55 -6.53
CA ILE A 105 14.70 -0.32 -5.37
C ILE A 105 15.71 -1.37 -5.79
N LEU A 106 16.90 -1.29 -5.18
CA LEU A 106 18.05 -2.16 -5.45
C LEU A 106 18.58 -2.05 -6.89
#